data_AF-A0A161KDE9-F1
#
_entry.id   AF-A0A161KDE9-F1
#
_cell.length_a   1.000
_cell.length_b   1.000
_cell.length_c   1.000
_cell.angle_alpha   90.00
_cell.angle_beta   90.00
_cell.angle_gamma   90.00
#
_symmetry.space_group_name_H-M   'P 1'
#
loop_
_entity.id
_entity.type
_entity.pdbx_description
1 polymer ?
#
loop_
_entity_poly.entity_id
_entity_poly.type
_entity_poly.pdbx_seq_one_letter_code
_entity_poly.pdbx_strand_id
1 'polypeptide(L)'
;MQTDTPMPSPLQIMAQVDNALRLSGLATHYVERNPLPLFRQLLNEWAAFHDVPVEIELQEQLLQLRQRLSERTVSGALRRVYEETTQLCRAHGSLTVVRQRELDACYRALLQMR
;
A
#
# COMPACT_ATOMS: atom_id res chain seq x y z
N MET A 1 12.76 12.42 44.51
CA MET A 1 12.79 13.14 43.22
C MET A 1 12.05 12.29 42.21
N GLN A 2 10.79 12.59 41.91
CA GLN A 2 10.05 11.91 40.84
C GLN A 2 10.57 12.44 39.50
N THR A 3 11.20 11.57 38.72
CA THR A 3 11.53 11.87 37.33
C THR A 3 10.27 11.68 36.51
N ASP A 4 9.47 12.75 36.38
CA ASP A 4 8.46 12.89 35.34
C ASP A 4 9.18 12.82 33.99
N THR A 5 9.34 11.60 33.48
CA THR A 5 9.88 11.39 32.15
C THR A 5 8.67 11.55 31.24
N PRO A 6 8.56 12.64 30.45
CA PRO A 6 7.39 12.86 29.62
C PRO A 6 7.24 11.65 28.70
N MET A 7 6.05 11.05 28.71
CA MET A 7 5.75 9.91 27.87
C MET A 7 6.10 10.30 26.42
N PRO A 8 6.98 9.55 25.74
CA PRO A 8 7.43 9.94 24.42
C PRO A 8 6.22 10.05 23.49
N SER A 9 6.22 11.10 22.66
CA SER A 9 5.16 11.26 21.67
C SER A 9 5.15 10.05 20.72
N PRO A 10 4.02 9.74 20.07
CA PRO A 10 3.95 8.62 19.13
C PRO A 10 5.05 8.62 18.06
N LEU A 11 5.48 9.80 17.61
CA LEU A 11 6.60 9.97 16.67
C LEU A 11 7.96 9.62 17.30
N GLN A 12 8.17 9.98 18.57
CA GLN A 12 9.39 9.63 19.30
C GLN A 12 9.46 8.13 19.57
N ILE A 13 8.33 7.48 19.85
CA ILE A 13 8.25 6.03 19.99
C ILE A 13 8.65 5.35 18.67
N MET A 14 8.11 5.80 17.54
CA MET A 14 8.45 5.24 16.22
C MET A 14 9.93 5.41 15.89
N ALA A 15 10.50 6.59 16.11
CA ALA A 15 11.93 6.83 15.90
C ALA A 15 12.82 5.95 16.79
N GLN A 16 12.38 5.64 18.02
CA GLN A 16 13.09 4.73 18.92
C GLN A 16 13.01 3.28 18.42
N VAL A 17 11.85 2.85 17.93
CA VAL A 17 11.66 1.51 17.33
C VAL A 17 12.52 1.36 16.07
N ASP A 18 12.51 2.34 15.17
CA ASP A 18 13.33 2.33 13.95
C ASP A 18 14.82 2.27 14.28
N ASN A 19 15.26 3.02 15.29
CA ASN A 19 16.65 2.99 15.73
C ASN A 19 17.03 1.65 16.38
N ALA A 20 16.13 1.04 17.18
CA ALA A 20 16.34 -0.28 17.77
C ALA A 20 16.41 -1.38 16.70
N LEU A 21 15.57 -1.30 15.66
CA LEU A 21 15.62 -2.19 14.49
C LEU A 21 16.94 -2.01 13.73
N ARG A 22 17.39 -0.77 13.52
CA ARG A 22 18.69 -0.47 12.89
C ARG A 22 19.88 -1.02 13.69
N LEU A 23 19.88 -0.87 15.02
CA LEU A 23 20.99 -1.28 15.89
C LEU A 23 21.06 -2.80 16.08
N SER A 24 19.94 -3.51 15.99
CA SER A 24 19.90 -4.97 16.15
C SER A 24 20.35 -5.76 14.92
N GLY A 25 20.70 -5.07 13.82
CA GLY A 25 20.95 -5.73 12.53
C GLY A 25 19.70 -6.37 11.92
N LEU A 26 18.54 -6.22 12.57
CA LEU A 26 17.21 -6.60 12.10
C LEU A 26 16.53 -5.49 11.28
N ALA A 27 17.28 -4.45 10.92
CA ALA A 27 17.03 -3.73 9.68
C ALA A 27 17.35 -4.67 8.50
N THR A 28 16.73 -5.85 8.48
CA THR A 28 16.45 -6.61 7.27
C THR A 28 15.97 -5.58 6.28
N HIS A 29 16.65 -5.54 5.13
CA HIS A 29 16.56 -4.49 4.11
C HIS A 29 15.24 -3.78 4.23
N TYR A 30 15.26 -2.47 4.50
CA TYR A 30 14.09 -1.63 4.25
C TYR A 30 13.65 -2.01 2.84
N VAL A 31 12.71 -2.95 2.71
CA VAL A 31 12.16 -3.33 1.43
C VAL A 31 11.40 -2.07 1.13
N GLU A 32 12.06 -1.21 0.37
CA GLU A 32 11.52 0.06 -0.04
C GLU A 32 10.16 -0.29 -0.60
N ARG A 33 9.11 0.00 0.18
CA ARG A 33 7.74 -0.38 -0.18
C ARG A 33 7.36 0.57 -1.29
N ASN A 34 7.81 0.21 -2.49
CA ASN A 34 7.56 0.98 -3.68
C ASN A 34 6.03 0.93 -3.88
N PRO A 35 5.35 2.09 -3.91
CA PRO A 35 3.89 2.12 -3.90
C PRO A 35 3.27 1.35 -5.06
N LEU A 36 3.88 1.36 -6.25
CA LEU A 36 3.33 0.66 -7.40
C LEU A 36 3.37 -0.86 -7.28
N PRO A 37 4.53 -1.50 -6.97
CA PRO A 37 4.57 -2.93 -6.68
C PRO A 37 3.60 -3.34 -5.56
N LEU A 38 3.53 -2.58 -4.47
CA LEU A 38 2.63 -2.87 -3.36
C LEU A 38 1.15 -2.79 -3.78
N PHE A 39 0.78 -1.73 -4.50
CA PHE A 39 -0.57 -1.55 -5.02
C PHE A 39 -0.99 -2.71 -5.93
N ARG A 40 -0.11 -3.14 -6.84
CA ARG A 40 -0.35 -4.29 -7.72
C ARG A 40 -0.47 -5.59 -6.94
N GLN A 41 0.36 -5.81 -5.94
CA GLN A 41 0.30 -6.99 -5.10
C GLN A 41 -1.06 -7.09 -4.39
N LEU A 42 -1.49 -6.01 -3.72
CA LEU A 42 -2.78 -5.98 -3.02
C LEU A 42 -3.97 -6.14 -3.99
N LEU A 43 -3.87 -5.62 -5.22
CA LEU A 43 -4.88 -5.87 -6.25
C LEU A 43 -4.90 -7.32 -6.71
N ASN A 44 -3.74 -7.95 -6.91
CA ASN A 44 -3.65 -9.36 -7.27
C ASN A 44 -4.21 -10.25 -6.15
N GLU A 45 -3.93 -9.95 -4.89
CA GLU A 45 -4.50 -10.66 -3.72
C GLU A 45 -6.03 -10.55 -3.71
N TRP A 46 -6.56 -9.36 -3.99
CA TRP A 46 -8.00 -9.16 -4.13
C TRP A 46 -8.58 -9.89 -5.35
N ALA A 47 -7.89 -9.90 -6.49
CA ALA A 47 -8.32 -10.63 -7.69
C ALA A 47 -8.36 -12.14 -7.45
N ALA A 48 -7.34 -12.69 -6.79
CA ALA A 48 -7.27 -14.09 -6.40
C ALA A 48 -8.42 -14.49 -5.45
N PHE A 49 -8.83 -13.60 -4.55
CA PHE A 49 -10.00 -13.83 -3.69
C PHE A 49 -11.32 -14.01 -4.48
N HIS A 50 -11.39 -13.47 -5.71
CA HIS A 50 -12.55 -13.61 -6.61
C HIS A 50 -12.30 -14.63 -7.73
N ASP A 51 -11.35 -15.55 -7.56
CA ASP A 51 -10.97 -16.57 -8.54
C ASP A 51 -10.57 -15.99 -9.91
N VAL A 52 -9.96 -14.80 -9.91
CA VAL A 52 -9.40 -14.19 -11.11
C VAL A 52 -7.89 -14.49 -11.15
N PRO A 53 -7.38 -15.09 -12.24
CA PRO A 53 -5.95 -15.42 -12.37
C PRO A 53 -5.07 -14.18 -12.18
N VAL A 54 -3.94 -14.33 -11.49
CA VAL A 54 -3.01 -13.22 -11.20
C VAL A 54 -1.86 -13.16 -12.21
N GLU A 55 -1.72 -14.19 -13.04
CA GLU A 55 -0.72 -14.32 -14.10
C GLU A 55 -1.05 -13.50 -15.35
N ILE A 56 -2.31 -13.10 -15.51
CA ILE A 56 -2.77 -12.27 -16.62
C ILE A 56 -2.53 -10.78 -16.34
N GLU A 57 -2.59 -9.95 -17.38
CA GLU A 57 -2.39 -8.52 -17.23
C GLU A 57 -3.44 -7.90 -16.30
N LEU A 58 -3.03 -6.95 -15.45
CA LEU A 58 -3.91 -6.27 -14.48
C LEU A 58 -5.17 -5.67 -15.13
N GLN A 59 -5.04 -5.26 -16.39
CA GLN A 59 -6.13 -4.75 -17.21
C GLN A 59 -7.19 -5.82 -17.46
N GLU A 60 -6.77 -7.02 -17.86
CA GLU A 60 -7.63 -8.17 -18.07
C GLU A 60 -8.25 -8.67 -16.75
N GLN A 61 -7.47 -8.66 -15.66
CA GLN A 61 -7.99 -8.98 -14.33
C GLN A 61 -9.15 -8.05 -13.96
N LEU A 62 -8.98 -6.74 -14.18
CA LEU A 62 -9.99 -5.74 -13.85
C LEU A 62 -11.26 -5.93 -14.70
N LEU A 63 -11.12 -6.25 -15.99
CA LEU A 63 -12.25 -6.55 -16.87
C LEU A 63 -13.02 -7.79 -16.38
N GLN A 64 -12.32 -8.86 -16.00
CA GLN A 64 -12.96 -10.05 -15.43
C GLN A 64 -13.66 -9.76 -14.10
N LEU A 65 -13.04 -8.96 -13.22
CA LEU A 65 -13.64 -8.55 -11.95
C LEU A 65 -14.93 -7.75 -12.17
N ARG A 66 -14.98 -6.88 -13.18
CA ARG A 66 -16.18 -6.11 -13.54
C ARG A 66 -17.28 -6.94 -14.21
N GLN A 67 -16.93 -8.06 -14.83
CA GLN A 67 -17.93 -9.03 -15.32
C GLN A 67 -18.59 -9.81 -14.17
N ARG A 68 -17.86 -10.01 -13.06
CA ARG A 68 -18.32 -10.80 -11.89
C ARG A 68 -18.95 -9.95 -10.79
N LEU A 69 -18.50 -8.71 -10.63
CA LEU A 69 -18.86 -7.82 -9.54
C LEU A 69 -19.48 -6.54 -10.05
N SER A 70 -20.30 -5.90 -9.21
CA SER A 70 -20.82 -4.57 -9.55
C SER A 70 -19.68 -3.55 -9.69
N GLU A 71 -19.85 -2.58 -10.59
CA GLU A 71 -18.91 -1.46 -10.77
C GLU A 71 -18.62 -0.73 -9.44
N ARG A 72 -19.64 -0.60 -8.57
CA ARG A 72 -19.50 -0.03 -7.23
C ARG A 72 -18.55 -0.85 -6.36
N THR A 73 -18.62 -2.17 -6.43
CA THR A 73 -17.73 -3.07 -5.69
C THR A 73 -16.29 -2.93 -6.17
N VAL A 74 -16.08 -2.94 -7.49
CA VAL A 74 -14.74 -2.83 -8.08
C VAL A 74 -14.11 -1.46 -7.79
N SER A 75 -14.83 -0.38 -8.05
CA SER A 75 -14.39 0.98 -7.72
C SER A 75 -14.11 1.16 -6.23
N GLY A 76 -14.93 0.56 -5.36
CA GLY A 76 -14.73 0.57 -3.91
C GLY A 76 -13.46 -0.19 -3.49
N ALA A 77 -13.19 -1.34 -4.10
CA ALA A 77 -11.99 -2.12 -3.84
C ALA A 77 -10.71 -1.40 -4.31
N LEU A 78 -10.72 -0.87 -5.54
CA LEU A 78 -9.61 -0.06 -6.07
C LEU A 78 -9.26 1.09 -5.12
N ARG A 79 -10.28 1.80 -4.62
CA ARG A 79 -10.10 2.88 -3.65
C ARG A 79 -9.48 2.40 -2.34
N ARG A 80 -9.98 1.30 -1.78
CA ARG A 80 -9.45 0.73 -0.53
C ARG A 80 -7.98 0.33 -0.67
N VAL A 81 -7.64 -0.38 -1.74
CA VAL A 81 -6.27 -0.82 -2.00
C VAL A 81 -5.33 0.37 -2.22
N TYR A 82 -5.80 1.43 -2.87
CA TYR A 82 -5.04 2.68 -3.03
C TYR A 82 -4.79 3.37 -1.69
N GLU A 83 -5.82 3.50 -0.85
CA GLU A 83 -5.72 4.11 0.48
C GLU A 83 -4.76 3.31 1.38
N GLU A 84 -4.86 1.99 1.38
CA GLU A 84 -3.98 1.09 2.12
C GLU A 84 -2.53 1.19 1.67
N THR A 85 -2.28 1.13 0.36
CA THR A 85 -0.93 1.33 -0.22
C THR A 85 -0.34 2.66 0.24
N THR A 86 -1.14 3.73 0.16
CA THR A 86 -0.71 5.08 0.55
C THR A 86 -0.35 5.14 2.03
N GLN A 87 -1.16 4.54 2.90
CA GLN A 87 -0.91 4.52 4.35
C GLN A 87 0.35 3.73 4.69
N LEU A 88 0.53 2.54 4.09
CA LEU A 88 1.71 1.71 4.30
C LEU A 88 2.98 2.42 3.81
N CYS A 89 2.98 2.96 2.59
CA CYS A 89 4.15 3.67 2.06
C CYS A 89 4.48 4.96 2.82
N ARG A 90 3.47 5.66 3.38
CA ARG A 90 3.70 6.80 4.29
C ARG A 90 4.34 6.36 5.59
N ALA A 91 3.83 5.30 6.22
CA ALA A 91 4.36 4.77 7.47
C ALA A 91 5.82 4.33 7.35
N HIS A 92 6.22 3.82 6.19
CA HIS A 92 7.59 3.40 5.90
C HIS A 92 8.46 4.48 5.23
N GLY A 93 7.97 5.72 5.11
CA GLY A 93 8.74 6.82 4.52
C GLY A 93 9.11 6.65 3.03
N SER A 94 8.45 5.72 2.31
CA SER A 94 8.76 5.39 0.91
C SER A 94 7.91 6.16 -0.10
N LEU A 95 6.87 6.87 0.35
CA LEU A 95 5.97 7.66 -0.49
C LEU A 95 6.54 9.07 -0.78
N THR A 96 7.41 9.18 -1.78
CA THR A 96 7.83 10.47 -2.32
C THR A 96 6.73 11.11 -3.17
N VAL A 97 6.82 12.41 -3.44
CA VAL A 97 5.87 13.12 -4.34
C VAL A 97 5.83 12.48 -5.73
N VAL A 98 6.97 12.03 -6.24
CA VAL A 98 7.06 11.35 -7.56
C VAL A 98 6.29 10.04 -7.52
N ARG A 99 6.55 9.20 -6.51
CA ARG A 99 5.89 7.90 -6.37
C ARG A 99 4.40 8.01 -6.08
N GLN A 100 3.99 9.06 -5.38
CA GLN A 100 2.57 9.37 -5.19
C GLN A 100 1.90 9.71 -6.52
N ARG A 101 2.54 10.53 -7.37
CA ARG A 101 2.01 10.85 -8.71
C ARG A 101 1.91 9.61 -9.60
N GLU A 102 2.90 8.72 -9.54
CA GLU A 102 2.88 7.44 -10.27
C GLU A 102 1.73 6.54 -9.81
N LEU A 103 1.54 6.42 -8.50
CA LEU A 103 0.42 5.69 -7.91
C LEU A 103 -0.93 6.31 -8.32
N ASP A 104 -1.06 7.64 -8.25
CA ASP A 104 -2.26 8.37 -8.64
C ASP A 104 -2.60 8.15 -10.12
N ALA A 105 -1.61 8.18 -11.00
CA ALA A 105 -1.79 7.94 -12.43
C ALA A 105 -2.29 6.51 -12.68
N CYS A 106 -1.68 5.52 -12.03
CA CYS A 106 -2.10 4.12 -12.14
C CYS A 106 -3.54 3.92 -11.63
N TYR A 107 -3.86 4.44 -10.45
CA TYR A 107 -5.20 4.36 -9.88
C TYR A 107 -6.26 5.01 -10.78
N ARG A 108 -5.98 6.20 -11.31
CA ARG A 108 -6.91 6.90 -12.23
C ARG A 108 -7.09 6.14 -13.54
N ALA A 109 -6.02 5.57 -14.10
CA ALA A 109 -6.10 4.74 -15.30
C ALA A 109 -7.04 3.55 -15.07
N LEU A 110 -6.89 2.83 -13.97
CA LEU A 110 -7.74 1.68 -13.63
C LEU A 110 -9.21 2.06 -13.40
N LEU A 111 -9.49 3.22 -12.82
CA LEU A 111 -10.87 3.72 -12.69
C LEU A 111 -11.52 4.04 -14.04
N GLN A 112 -10.74 4.54 -15.00
CA GLN A 112 -11.23 4.98 -16.31
C GLN A 112 -11.38 3.85 -17.32
N MET A 113 -10.66 2.74 -17.13
CA MET A 113 -10.86 1.53 -17.92
C MET A 113 -12.32 1.08 -17.80
N ARG A 114 -12.96 0.74 -18.91
CA ARG A 114 -14.33 0.23 -18.99
C ARG A 114 -14.38 -0.86 -20.04
#